data_AF-A0A8J4UN20-F1
#
_entry.id   AF-A0A8J4UN20-F1
#
_cell.length_a   1.000
_cell.length_b   1.000
_cell.length_c   1.000
_cell.angle_alpha   90.00
_cell.angle_beta   90.00
_cell.angle_gamma   90.00
#
_symmetry.space_group_name_H-M   'P 1'
#
loop_
_entity.id
_entity.type
_entity.pdbx_description
1 polymer ?
#
loop_
_entity_poly.entity_id
_entity_poly.type
_entity_poly.pdbx_seq_one_letter_code
_entity_poly.pdbx_strand_id
1 'polypeptide(L)'
;MRAETFSPKLAPQDMASCLPAVAQQLLKDIQKAYTEKSQIPDELLIALRFIFGPCTLQALDLVDQRAVTCVSSPSSRVAFQVLGGSGRLYTCYTSCQYCPCPAFSFSVLRRNESLV
;
A
#
# COMPACT_ATOMS: atom_id res chain seq x y z
N MET A 1 47.50 11.28 -18.24
CA MET A 1 46.21 11.40 -18.95
C MET A 1 45.73 10.02 -19.36
N ARG A 2 44.80 9.44 -18.60
CA ARG A 2 43.96 8.32 -19.04
C ARG A 2 42.59 8.60 -18.45
N ALA A 3 41.68 8.99 -19.32
CA ALA A 3 40.26 9.09 -19.03
C ALA A 3 39.62 7.70 -19.24
N GLU A 4 38.36 7.59 -18.79
CA GLU A 4 37.37 6.57 -19.19
C GLU A 4 37.47 5.25 -18.41
N THR A 5 36.45 4.71 -17.74
CA THR A 5 34.99 4.94 -17.71
C THR A 5 34.44 4.45 -16.36
N PHE A 6 33.72 5.30 -15.61
CA PHE A 6 32.92 4.85 -14.46
C PHE A 6 31.52 4.52 -14.96
N SER A 7 31.30 3.25 -15.32
CA SER A 7 29.95 2.74 -15.59
C SER A 7 29.29 2.39 -14.25
N PRO A 8 28.19 3.04 -13.82
CA PRO A 8 27.34 2.44 -12.82
C PRO A 8 26.48 1.40 -13.54
N LYS A 9 26.93 0.14 -13.51
CA LYS A 9 26.04 -1.00 -13.72
C LYS A 9 25.07 -1.03 -12.53
N LEU A 10 23.95 -0.32 -12.65
CA LEU A 10 22.85 -0.41 -11.69
C LEU A 10 22.23 -1.81 -11.85
N ALA A 11 22.49 -2.68 -10.89
CA ALA A 11 21.90 -4.01 -10.85
C ALA A 11 20.38 -3.88 -10.57
N PRO A 12 19.51 -4.71 -11.17
CA PRO A 12 18.06 -4.68 -10.94
C PRO A 12 17.62 -5.04 -9.51
N GLN A 13 18.57 -5.36 -8.63
CA GLN A 13 18.33 -6.00 -7.33
C GLN A 13 18.22 -4.99 -6.18
N ASP A 14 18.71 -3.75 -6.37
CA ASP A 14 18.63 -2.66 -5.38
C ASP A 14 17.30 -1.90 -5.40
N MET A 15 16.51 -2.06 -6.47
CA MET A 15 15.26 -1.32 -6.64
C MET A 15 14.06 -1.99 -5.94
N ALA A 16 14.13 -3.30 -5.70
CA ALA A 16 13.09 -4.06 -5.00
C ALA A 16 13.15 -3.88 -3.47
N SER A 17 14.34 -3.64 -2.91
CA SER A 17 14.53 -3.45 -1.46
C SER A 17 14.19 -2.03 -0.98
N CYS A 18 14.29 -1.04 -1.87
CA CYS A 18 13.97 0.35 -1.53
C CYS A 18 12.49 0.69 -1.71
N LEU A 19 11.75 -0.05 -2.55
CA LEU A 19 10.35 0.23 -2.86
C LEU A 19 9.44 0.22 -1.61
N PRO A 20 9.57 -0.73 -0.67
CA PRO A 20 8.83 -0.67 0.60
C PRO A 20 9.20 0.54 1.46
N ALA A 21 10.48 0.94 1.47
CA ALA A 21 10.95 2.10 2.22
C ALA A 21 10.42 3.42 1.61
N VAL A 22 10.39 3.52 0.28
CA VAL A 22 9.80 4.65 -0.44
C VAL A 22 8.29 4.70 -0.20
N ALA A 23 7.60 3.57 -0.26
CA ALA A 23 6.17 3.48 0.02
C ALA A 23 5.86 3.94 1.46
N GLN A 24 6.64 3.49 2.44
CA GLN A 24 6.51 3.93 3.83
C GLN A 24 6.77 5.42 4.01
N GLN A 25 7.80 5.96 3.34
CA GLN A 25 8.10 7.39 3.42
C GLN A 25 6.98 8.23 2.80
N LEU A 26 6.46 7.80 1.65
CA LEU A 26 5.34 8.48 1.00
C LEU A 26 4.10 8.51 1.89
N LEU A 27 3.77 7.39 2.56
CA LEU A 27 2.64 7.35 3.50
C LEU A 27 2.84 8.30 4.69
N LYS A 28 4.07 8.46 5.19
CA LYS A 28 4.38 9.44 6.24
C LYS A 28 4.20 10.88 5.75
N ASP A 29 4.64 11.16 4.53
CA ASP A 29 4.52 12.50 3.93
C ASP A 29 3.05 12.87 3.70
N ILE A 30 2.23 11.90 3.24
CA ILE A 30 0.77 12.05 3.14
C ILE A 30 0.15 12.34 4.51
N GLN A 31 0.51 11.56 5.53
CA GLN A 31 0.01 11.77 6.90
C GLN A 31 0.35 13.17 7.42
N LYS A 32 1.59 13.62 7.19
CA LYS A 32 2.03 14.96 7.58
C LYS A 32 1.26 16.06 6.84
N ALA A 33 1.17 15.96 5.51
CA ALA A 33 0.44 16.93 4.70
C ALA A 33 -1.04 17.04 5.11
N TYR A 34 -1.68 15.90 5.37
CA TYR A 34 -3.07 15.86 5.84
C TYR A 34 -3.22 16.48 7.23
N THR A 35 -2.29 16.22 8.15
CA THR A 35 -2.35 16.79 9.52
C THR A 35 -2.18 18.31 9.51
N GLU A 36 -1.31 18.85 8.63
CA GLU A 36 -1.03 20.28 8.56
C GLU A 36 -2.08 21.07 7.78
N LYS A 37 -2.55 20.53 6.65
CA LYS A 37 -3.39 21.27 5.68
C LYS A 37 -4.82 20.75 5.58
N SER A 38 -5.15 19.64 6.27
CA SER A 38 -6.42 18.90 6.12
C SER A 38 -6.73 18.48 4.67
N GLN A 39 -5.71 18.47 3.80
CA GLN A 39 -5.81 18.13 2.38
C GLN A 39 -4.56 17.39 1.94
N ILE A 40 -4.72 16.44 1.02
CA ILE A 40 -3.61 15.70 0.41
C ILE A 40 -3.35 16.33 -0.95
N PRO A 41 -2.13 16.84 -1.23
CA PRO A 41 -1.79 17.42 -2.52
C PRO A 41 -1.76 16.36 -3.64
N ASP A 42 -2.16 16.75 -4.84
CA ASP A 42 -2.27 15.87 -6.02
C ASP A 42 -0.97 15.14 -6.35
N GLU A 43 0.18 15.79 -6.18
CA GLU A 43 1.50 15.18 -6.40
C GLU A 43 1.72 13.92 -5.55
N LEU A 44 1.25 13.93 -4.29
CA LEU A 44 1.36 12.77 -3.42
C LEU A 44 0.37 11.66 -3.82
N LEU A 45 -0.81 12.01 -4.33
CA LEU A 45 -1.78 11.04 -4.85
C LEU A 45 -1.28 10.38 -6.13
N ILE A 46 -0.64 11.14 -7.01
CA ILE A 46 0.00 10.63 -8.23
C ILE A 46 1.15 9.68 -7.86
N ALA A 47 2.01 10.05 -6.91
CA ALA A 47 3.07 9.16 -6.41
C ALA A 47 2.50 7.87 -5.79
N LEU A 48 1.39 7.97 -5.04
CA LEU A 48 0.73 6.82 -4.43
C LEU A 48 0.16 5.87 -5.49
N ARG A 49 -0.37 6.43 -6.59
CA ARG A 49 -0.83 5.67 -7.75
C ARG A 49 0.31 4.99 -8.49
N PHE A 50 1.47 5.61 -8.58
CA PHE A 50 2.64 5.04 -9.23
C PHE A 50 3.16 3.80 -8.47
N ILE A 51 3.20 3.86 -7.14
CA ILE A 51 3.71 2.77 -6.29
C ILE A 51 2.72 1.61 -6.17
N PHE A 52 1.47 1.90 -5.81
CA PHE A 52 0.46 0.86 -5.52
C PHE A 52 -0.42 0.51 -6.73
N GLY A 53 -0.22 1.18 -7.85
CA GLY A 53 -0.85 0.86 -9.13
C GLY A 53 -2.38 0.98 -9.12
N PRO A 54 -3.10 0.06 -9.78
CA PRO A 54 -4.55 0.16 -9.96
C PRO A 54 -5.31 0.09 -8.62
N CYS A 55 -4.74 -0.57 -7.61
CA CYS A 55 -5.32 -0.78 -6.27
C CYS A 55 -5.46 0.50 -5.44
N THR A 56 -4.72 1.57 -5.78
CA THR A 56 -4.70 2.82 -5.01
C THR A 56 -6.08 3.46 -4.89
N LEU A 57 -6.85 3.52 -5.98
CA LEU A 57 -8.16 4.17 -5.93
C LEU A 57 -9.15 3.40 -5.06
N GLN A 58 -9.17 2.07 -5.14
CA GLN A 58 -10.06 1.28 -4.29
C GLN A 58 -9.64 1.36 -2.82
N ALA A 59 -8.33 1.44 -2.55
CA ALA A 59 -7.83 1.65 -1.19
C ALA A 59 -8.24 3.03 -0.63
N LEU A 60 -8.14 4.09 -1.44
CA LEU A 60 -8.58 5.43 -1.04
C LEU A 60 -10.10 5.48 -0.81
N ASP A 61 -10.89 4.87 -1.68
CA ASP A 61 -12.35 4.80 -1.54
C ASP A 61 -12.77 4.13 -0.21
N LEU A 62 -12.07 3.05 0.19
CA LEU A 62 -12.30 2.41 1.50
C LEU A 62 -11.98 3.33 2.69
N VAL A 63 -10.95 4.18 2.56
CA VAL A 63 -10.58 5.14 3.60
C VAL A 63 -11.59 6.28 3.66
N ASP A 64 -11.97 6.83 2.51
CA ASP A 64 -12.93 7.94 2.38
C ASP A 64 -14.31 7.56 2.93
N GLN A 65 -14.75 6.33 2.67
CA GLN A 65 -16.01 5.77 3.19
C GLN A 65 -15.93 5.32 4.65
N ARG A 66 -14.76 5.42 5.31
CA ARG A 66 -14.51 4.88 6.65
C ARG A 66 -14.86 3.39 6.77
N ALA A 67 -14.67 2.65 5.69
CA ALA A 67 -15.03 1.24 5.57
C ALA A 67 -14.02 0.30 6.25
N VAL A 68 -12.95 0.83 6.87
CA VAL A 68 -11.92 0.07 7.57
C VAL A 68 -12.03 0.32 9.08
N THR A 69 -12.13 -0.76 9.85
CA THR A 69 -12.18 -0.72 11.31
C THR A 69 -11.06 -1.56 11.90
N CYS A 70 -10.27 -0.95 12.79
CA CYS A 70 -9.23 -1.66 13.54
C CYS A 70 -9.86 -2.37 14.74
N VAL A 71 -9.69 -3.69 14.84
CA VAL A 71 -10.14 -4.52 15.94
C VAL A 71 -8.91 -4.98 16.73
N SER A 72 -8.76 -4.43 17.93
CA SER A 72 -7.70 -4.81 18.87
C SER A 72 -8.26 -5.69 19.99
N SER A 73 -7.62 -6.84 20.21
CA SER A 73 -7.86 -7.69 21.38
C SER A 73 -6.98 -7.23 22.55
N PRO A 74 -7.44 -7.35 23.82
CA PRO A 74 -6.59 -7.16 25.01
C PRO A 74 -5.37 -8.10 25.03
N SER A 75 -5.38 -9.17 24.23
CA SER A 75 -4.23 -10.05 24.00
C SER A 75 -3.19 -9.49 23.01
N SER A 76 -3.20 -8.19 22.72
CA SER A 76 -2.31 -7.52 21.74
C SER A 76 -2.45 -7.99 20.28
N ARG A 77 -3.49 -8.75 19.95
CA ARG A 77 -3.77 -9.15 18.56
C ARG A 77 -4.57 -8.06 17.88
N VAL A 78 -4.13 -7.65 16.69
CA VAL A 78 -4.80 -6.65 15.87
C VAL A 78 -5.26 -7.29 14.56
N ALA A 79 -6.51 -7.05 14.20
CA ALA A 79 -7.07 -7.40 12.91
C ALA A 79 -7.80 -6.19 12.33
N PHE A 80 -7.91 -6.12 11.01
CA PHE A 80 -8.63 -5.04 10.34
C PHE A 80 -9.87 -5.60 9.68
N GLN A 81 -11.04 -5.05 10.02
CA GLN A 81 -12.27 -5.37 9.34
C GLN A 81 -12.51 -4.36 8.22
N VAL A 82 -12.78 -4.87 7.02
CA VAL A 82 -13.05 -4.07 5.83
C VAL A 82 -14.48 -4.36 5.36
N LEU A 83 -15.32 -3.34 5.29
CA LEU A 83 -16.64 -3.42 4.71
C LEU A 83 -16.50 -3.32 3.18
N GLY A 84 -16.79 -4.41 2.47
CA GLY A 84 -16.80 -4.39 1.01
C GLY A 84 -18.05 -3.71 0.46
N GLY A 85 -18.00 -3.29 -0.81
CA GLY A 85 -19.14 -2.63 -1.48
C GLY A 85 -20.43 -3.46 -1.54
N SER A 86 -20.38 -4.77 -1.31
CA SER A 86 -21.56 -5.63 -1.16
C SER A 86 -22.17 -5.64 0.25
N GLY A 87 -21.68 -4.80 1.17
CA GLY A 87 -22.07 -4.78 2.58
C GLY A 87 -21.53 -5.95 3.42
N ARG A 88 -20.63 -6.78 2.85
CA ARG A 88 -19.99 -7.89 3.58
C ARG A 88 -18.74 -7.41 4.30
N LEU A 89 -18.57 -7.85 5.55
CA LEU A 89 -17.37 -7.58 6.34
C LEU A 89 -16.31 -8.66 6.08
N TYR A 90 -15.11 -8.23 5.77
CA TYR A 90 -13.95 -9.08 5.58
C TYR A 90 -12.93 -8.80 6.68
N THR A 91 -12.49 -9.85 7.39
CA THR A 91 -11.45 -9.72 8.41
C THR A 91 -10.09 -9.99 7.80
N CYS A 92 -9.24 -8.96 7.78
CA CYS A 92 -7.88 -8.97 7.27
C CYS A 92 -6.88 -9.12 8.43
N TYR A 93 -5.88 -9.98 8.23
CA TYR A 93 -4.80 -10.19 9.18
C TYR A 93 -3.50 -9.64 8.62
N THR A 94 -2.88 -8.68 9.33
CA THR A 94 -1.64 -8.04 8.89
C THR A 94 -0.43 -8.97 8.96
N SER A 95 -0.44 -9.96 9.85
CA SER A 95 0.66 -10.92 10.02
C SER A 95 0.92 -11.77 8.78
N CYS A 96 -0.10 -12.04 7.97
CA CYS A 96 0.00 -12.86 6.76
C CYS A 96 -0.46 -12.14 5.49
N GLN A 97 -0.73 -10.82 5.56
CA GLN A 97 -1.21 -10.00 4.44
C GLN A 97 -2.37 -10.65 3.68
N TYR A 98 -3.27 -11.31 4.42
CA TYR A 98 -4.35 -12.08 3.86
C TYR A 98 -5.68 -11.34 3.97
N CYS A 99 -6.43 -11.32 2.88
CA CYS A 99 -7.81 -10.85 2.84
C CYS A 99 -8.72 -11.92 2.22
N PRO A 100 -9.85 -12.28 2.85
CA PRO A 100 -10.80 -13.23 2.30
C PRO A 100 -11.71 -12.65 1.19
N CYS A 101 -11.42 -11.44 0.72
CA CYS A 101 -12.26 -10.81 -0.32
C CYS A 101 -12.11 -11.51 -1.68
N PRO A 102 -13.15 -11.47 -2.53
CA PRO A 102 -13.07 -12.05 -3.87
C PRO A 102 -11.89 -11.50 -4.67
N ALA A 103 -11.63 -10.19 -4.60
CA ALA A 103 -10.53 -9.55 -5.33
C ALA A 103 -9.17 -10.18 -4.99
N PHE A 104 -8.89 -10.42 -3.70
CA PHE A 104 -7.65 -11.07 -3.26
C PHE A 104 -7.58 -12.54 -3.72
N SER A 105 -8.70 -13.27 -3.61
CA SER A 105 -8.77 -14.66 -4.07
C SER A 105 -8.51 -14.80 -5.58
N PHE A 106 -9.00 -13.88 -6.39
CA PHE A 106 -8.79 -13.92 -7.85
C PHE A 106 -7.43 -13.34 -8.28
N SER A 107 -7.01 -12.20 -7.75
CA SER A 107 -5.76 -11.54 -8.16
C SER A 107 -4.53 -12.20 -7.56
N VAL A 108 -4.51 -12.41 -6.24
CA VAL A 108 -3.32 -12.91 -5.55
C VAL A 108 -3.25 -14.44 -5.61
N LEU A 109 -4.33 -15.13 -5.22
CA LEU A 109 -4.28 -16.61 -5.15
C LEU A 109 -4.37 -17.30 -6.51
N ARG A 110 -5.12 -16.74 -7.48
CA ARG A 110 -5.27 -17.35 -8.81
C ARG A 110 -4.35 -16.76 -9.88
N ARG A 111 -4.05 -15.45 -9.85
CA ARG A 111 -3.19 -14.79 -10.86
C ARG A 111 -1.77 -14.49 -10.38
N ASN A 112 -1.46 -14.71 -9.10
CA ASN A 112 -0.16 -14.39 -8.50
C ASN A 112 0.25 -12.91 -8.71
N GLU A 113 -0.73 -12.02 -8.83
CA GLU A 113 -0.53 -10.57 -8.89
C GLU A 113 -0.39 -10.05 -7.45
N SER A 114 0.77 -10.30 -6.84
CA SER A 114 1.12 -9.71 -5.54
C SER A 114 1.48 -8.22 -5.71
N LEU A 115 1.08 -7.39 -4.76
CA LEU A 115 1.66 -6.06 -4.62
C LEU A 115 3.16 -6.24 -4.32
N VAL A 116 4.00 -5.60 -5.13
CA VAL A 116 5.47 -5.62 -5.02
C VAL A 116 5.93 -4.91 -3.76
#